data_AF-A0A971LNJ9-F1
#
_entry.id   AF-A0A971LNJ9-F1
#
_cell.length_a   1.000
_cell.length_b   1.000
_cell.length_c   1.000
_cell.angle_alpha   90.00
_cell.angle_beta   90.00
_cell.angle_gamma   90.00
#
_symmetry.space_group_name_H-M   'P 1'
#
loop_
_entity.id
_entity.type
_entity.pdbx_description
1 polymer ?
#
loop_
_entity_poly.entity_id
_entity_poly.type
_entity_poly.pdbx_seq_one_letter_code
_entity_poly.pdbx_strand_id
1 'polypeptide(L)'
;MNSAENTERDAPLAERLRPKSLDELRGQTQLVAQSSLLRQMVASGEYHSFILWGPPGTGKTTIARVIESVSGHRFVQFSAVLSGIGDVRAVMKDAEYAHRRSNQRTIIFIDEIHRFNKSQQDAFLPFVESGAVILIGATTENPSFEVIPALLSRCHVFVLEMLSEEDLQEILAKGMRELGLEEDAEVLGWLAQQSGGDARRALNQLELLEPWLKENPHPQVKEMAAVLEKKTLFYDKNREEHYNLISALHKSLRGSDPQAGLYWLARMLEAGEDPRYIVRRLIRFASEDVGLADPAALTQAIAAKEALTFLGMPEANTALAQAVVYLATAPKSNSLYKAYGHAAEDARKTSHFGVPMHIRNAPTKLMEELDYGKDYKYDHDFEHGYAYQKYFPQQMQEKSYYEPGEFGFEKEIAKRIQWWLKLRGDKEA
;
A
#
# COMPACT_ATOMS: atom_id res chain seq x y z
N MET A 1 2.34 -45.36 12.15
CA MET A 1 1.24 -44.39 11.92
C MET A 1 1.91 -43.10 11.49
N ASN A 2 1.67 -42.71 10.24
CA ASN A 2 2.59 -41.89 9.43
C ASN A 2 2.58 -40.42 9.84
N SER A 3 3.76 -39.80 9.88
CA SER A 3 3.97 -38.38 10.14
C SER A 3 3.27 -37.43 9.15
N ALA A 4 2.86 -37.94 7.97
CA ALA A 4 2.10 -37.18 6.98
C ALA A 4 0.61 -37.02 7.33
N GLU A 5 0.00 -37.97 8.03
CA GLU A 5 -1.42 -37.86 8.47
C GLU A 5 -1.58 -36.85 9.62
N ASN A 6 -0.53 -36.63 10.41
CA ASN A 6 -0.56 -35.67 11.51
C ASN A 6 -0.43 -34.22 11.00
N THR A 7 0.33 -33.99 9.91
CA THR A 7 0.51 -32.65 9.32
C THR A 7 -0.75 -32.09 8.64
N GLU A 8 -1.67 -32.94 8.16
CA GLU A 8 -2.94 -32.47 7.57
C GLU A 8 -3.97 -32.04 8.62
N ARG A 9 -3.94 -32.64 9.82
CA ARG A 9 -4.86 -32.28 10.92
C ARG A 9 -4.51 -30.95 11.60
N ASP A 10 -3.24 -30.57 11.59
CA ASP A 10 -2.76 -29.33 12.21
C ASP A 10 -2.84 -28.11 11.26
N ALA A 11 -3.30 -28.30 10.01
CA ALA A 11 -3.43 -27.22 9.04
C ALA A 11 -4.72 -26.39 9.28
N PRO A 12 -4.69 -25.06 9.05
CA PRO A 12 -5.88 -24.21 9.17
C PRO A 12 -7.06 -24.73 8.33
N LEU A 13 -8.29 -24.51 8.78
CA LEU A 13 -9.50 -25.01 8.11
C LEU A 13 -9.59 -24.56 6.65
N ALA A 14 -9.23 -23.31 6.37
CA ALA A 14 -9.21 -22.78 5.01
C ALA A 14 -8.24 -23.53 4.07
N GLU A 15 -7.21 -24.17 4.63
CA GLU A 15 -6.26 -24.99 3.88
C GLU A 15 -6.79 -26.41 3.67
N ARG A 16 -7.36 -27.02 4.73
CA ARG A 16 -7.96 -28.35 4.68
C ARG A 16 -9.12 -28.45 3.68
N LEU A 17 -9.95 -27.41 3.62
CA LEU A 17 -11.12 -27.33 2.73
C LEU A 17 -10.84 -26.73 1.36
N ARG A 18 -9.57 -26.54 1.00
CA ARG A 18 -9.22 -25.98 -0.29
C ARG A 18 -9.75 -26.89 -1.42
N PRO A 19 -10.55 -26.35 -2.38
CA PRO A 19 -11.04 -27.11 -3.52
C PRO A 19 -9.93 -27.85 -4.28
N LYS A 20 -10.19 -29.11 -4.65
CA LYS A 20 -9.24 -29.95 -5.42
C LYS A 20 -9.49 -29.92 -6.92
N SER A 21 -10.64 -29.38 -7.33
CA SER A 21 -11.06 -29.25 -8.72
C SER A 21 -11.80 -27.93 -8.96
N LEU A 22 -11.92 -27.51 -10.23
CA LEU A 22 -12.70 -26.32 -10.58
C LEU A 22 -14.21 -26.50 -10.31
N ASP A 23 -14.72 -27.73 -10.23
CA ASP A 23 -16.13 -28.03 -9.91
C ASP A 23 -16.48 -27.80 -8.44
N GLU A 24 -15.49 -27.86 -7.57
CA GLU A 24 -15.63 -27.60 -6.14
C GLU A 24 -15.55 -26.12 -5.80
N LEU A 25 -15.10 -25.27 -6.74
CA LEU A 25 -15.06 -23.82 -6.57
C LEU A 25 -16.49 -23.27 -6.54
N ARG A 26 -16.72 -22.26 -5.68
CA ARG A 26 -18.02 -21.59 -5.51
C ARG A 26 -17.93 -20.11 -5.85
N GLY A 27 -19.05 -19.51 -6.20
CA GLY A 27 -19.22 -18.10 -6.59
C GLY A 27 -18.54 -17.59 -7.86
N GLN A 28 -17.74 -18.41 -8.54
CA GLN A 28 -17.06 -18.01 -9.79
C GLN A 28 -17.72 -18.64 -11.03
N THR A 29 -19.05 -18.69 -11.07
CA THR A 29 -19.84 -19.49 -12.03
C THR A 29 -19.47 -19.24 -13.49
N GLN A 30 -19.27 -17.98 -13.88
CA GLN A 30 -18.88 -17.64 -15.26
C GLN A 30 -17.45 -18.09 -15.60
N LEU A 31 -16.55 -18.01 -14.61
CA LEU A 31 -15.13 -18.34 -14.76
C LEU A 31 -14.88 -19.85 -14.80
N VAL A 32 -15.73 -20.65 -14.15
CA VAL A 32 -15.61 -22.13 -14.12
C VAL A 32 -16.62 -22.86 -15.01
N ALA A 33 -17.48 -22.11 -15.72
CA ALA A 33 -18.42 -22.66 -16.69
C ALA A 33 -17.70 -23.53 -17.73
N GLN A 34 -18.37 -24.56 -18.25
CA GLN A 34 -17.77 -25.47 -19.24
C GLN A 34 -17.29 -24.77 -20.51
N SER A 35 -17.93 -23.66 -20.88
CA SER A 35 -17.57 -22.82 -22.03
C SER A 35 -16.48 -21.78 -21.73
N SER A 36 -16.06 -21.63 -20.47
CA SER A 36 -15.09 -20.60 -20.08
C SER A 36 -13.68 -20.93 -20.58
N LEU A 37 -12.92 -19.89 -20.91
CA LEU A 37 -11.53 -20.03 -21.35
C LEU A 37 -10.66 -20.72 -20.29
N LEU A 38 -10.81 -20.37 -19.01
CA LEU A 38 -10.07 -21.02 -17.93
C LEU A 38 -10.33 -22.53 -17.89
N ARG A 39 -11.60 -22.95 -17.99
CA ARG A 39 -11.96 -24.37 -17.98
C ARG A 39 -11.40 -25.11 -19.20
N GLN A 40 -11.46 -24.48 -20.38
CA GLN A 40 -10.89 -25.04 -21.60
C GLN A 40 -9.37 -25.22 -21.50
N MET A 41 -8.64 -24.20 -20.99
CA MET A 41 -7.19 -24.28 -20.77
C MET A 41 -6.81 -25.40 -19.80
N VAL A 42 -7.55 -25.53 -18.70
CA VAL A 42 -7.32 -26.60 -17.72
C VAL A 42 -7.62 -27.98 -18.30
N ALA A 43 -8.67 -28.11 -19.13
CA ALA A 43 -9.03 -29.38 -19.74
C ALA A 43 -8.08 -29.80 -20.88
N SER A 44 -7.56 -28.85 -21.66
CA SER A 44 -6.64 -29.13 -22.77
C SER A 44 -5.19 -29.29 -22.31
N GLY A 45 -4.82 -28.75 -21.15
CA GLY A 45 -3.43 -28.65 -20.70
C GLY A 45 -2.61 -27.59 -21.46
N GLU A 46 -3.27 -26.81 -22.33
CA GLU A 46 -2.66 -25.73 -23.10
C GLU A 46 -2.87 -24.39 -22.40
N TYR A 47 -1.84 -23.96 -21.65
CA TYR A 47 -1.90 -22.72 -20.90
C TYR A 47 -1.25 -21.55 -21.65
N HIS A 48 -1.78 -20.36 -21.37
CA HIS A 48 -1.26 -19.04 -21.74
C HIS A 48 -1.06 -18.25 -20.45
N SER A 49 -0.24 -17.20 -20.49
CA SER A 49 -0.05 -16.35 -19.32
C SER A 49 -1.33 -15.60 -18.97
N PHE A 50 -1.66 -15.48 -17.69
CA PHE A 50 -2.83 -14.74 -17.23
C PHE A 50 -2.67 -14.18 -15.82
N ILE A 51 -3.50 -13.18 -15.50
CA ILE A 51 -3.61 -12.54 -14.20
C ILE A 51 -4.99 -12.85 -13.62
N LEU A 52 -5.02 -13.39 -12.41
CA LEU A 52 -6.20 -13.54 -11.57
C LEU A 52 -6.33 -12.26 -10.73
N TRP A 53 -7.37 -11.48 -11.01
CA TRP A 53 -7.65 -10.24 -10.29
C TRP A 53 -8.96 -10.35 -9.54
N GLY A 54 -8.94 -10.09 -8.23
CA GLY A 54 -10.17 -9.96 -7.46
C GLY A 54 -9.90 -9.80 -5.97
N PRO A 55 -10.94 -9.53 -5.17
CA PRO A 55 -10.86 -9.37 -3.71
C PRO A 55 -10.16 -10.56 -3.01
N PRO A 56 -9.68 -10.40 -1.76
CA PRO A 56 -9.17 -11.53 -0.98
C PRO A 56 -10.25 -12.62 -0.79
N GLY A 57 -9.81 -13.86 -0.57
CA GLY A 57 -10.75 -14.98 -0.32
C GLY A 57 -11.53 -15.53 -1.51
N THR A 58 -11.44 -14.93 -2.70
CA THR A 58 -12.25 -15.32 -3.87
C THR A 58 -11.76 -16.58 -4.62
N GLY A 59 -10.63 -17.17 -4.21
CA GLY A 59 -10.14 -18.43 -4.78
C GLY A 59 -8.98 -18.32 -5.77
N LYS A 60 -8.32 -17.16 -5.92
CA LYS A 60 -7.15 -16.98 -6.81
C LYS A 60 -6.06 -18.04 -6.59
N THR A 61 -5.56 -18.17 -5.36
CA THR A 61 -4.53 -19.17 -5.01
C THR A 61 -5.06 -20.61 -5.13
N THR A 62 -6.36 -20.82 -4.95
CA THR A 62 -7.00 -22.13 -5.14
C THR A 62 -6.97 -22.54 -6.60
N ILE A 63 -7.34 -21.64 -7.53
CA ILE A 63 -7.27 -21.90 -8.98
C ILE A 63 -5.83 -22.26 -9.38
N ALA A 64 -4.84 -21.50 -8.91
CA ALA A 64 -3.43 -21.78 -9.18
C ALA A 64 -3.00 -23.18 -8.72
N ARG A 65 -3.47 -23.63 -7.54
CA ARG A 65 -3.19 -24.99 -7.05
C ARG A 65 -3.92 -26.10 -7.79
N VAL A 66 -5.16 -25.86 -8.23
CA VAL A 66 -5.86 -26.81 -9.10
C VAL A 66 -5.09 -26.97 -10.40
N ILE A 67 -4.54 -25.89 -10.95
CA ILE A 67 -3.68 -25.94 -12.14
C ILE A 67 -2.38 -26.69 -11.85
N GLU A 68 -1.72 -26.44 -10.72
CA GLU A 68 -0.53 -27.19 -10.31
C GLU A 68 -0.78 -28.71 -10.30
N SER A 69 -1.92 -29.16 -9.77
CA SER A 69 -2.21 -30.60 -9.64
C SER A 69 -2.58 -31.27 -10.96
N VAL A 70 -3.14 -30.55 -11.94
CA VAL A 70 -3.66 -31.14 -13.19
C VAL A 70 -2.85 -30.79 -14.45
N SER A 71 -2.03 -29.73 -14.43
CA SER A 71 -1.42 -29.17 -15.64
C SER A 71 -0.37 -30.07 -16.29
N GLY A 72 0.27 -30.96 -15.52
CA GLY A 72 1.40 -31.78 -15.99
C GLY A 72 2.68 -30.98 -16.33
N HIS A 73 2.65 -29.65 -16.21
CA HIS A 73 3.81 -28.78 -16.41
C HIS A 73 4.65 -28.70 -15.15
N ARG A 74 5.93 -28.30 -15.28
CA ARG A 74 6.71 -27.91 -14.11
C ARG A 74 6.06 -26.66 -13.51
N PHE A 75 5.64 -26.72 -12.26
CA PHE A 75 5.00 -25.63 -11.56
C PHE A 75 5.91 -25.09 -10.46
N VAL A 76 6.06 -23.76 -10.37
CA VAL A 76 6.82 -23.11 -9.29
C VAL A 76 6.01 -21.94 -8.75
N GLN A 77 5.81 -21.92 -7.43
CA GLN A 77 5.10 -20.86 -6.73
C GLN A 77 6.06 -19.91 -6.02
N PHE A 78 5.81 -18.61 -6.17
CA PHE A 78 6.44 -17.56 -5.39
C PHE A 78 5.38 -16.63 -4.77
N SER A 79 5.70 -16.08 -3.60
CA SER A 79 5.01 -14.92 -3.07
C SER A 79 5.89 -13.69 -3.31
N ALA A 80 5.36 -12.67 -3.98
CA ALA A 80 6.08 -11.41 -4.20
C ALA A 80 6.38 -10.63 -2.90
N VAL A 81 5.79 -11.06 -1.78
CA VAL A 81 6.06 -10.52 -0.44
C VAL A 81 7.31 -11.16 0.18
N LEU A 82 7.48 -12.47 -0.01
CA LEU A 82 8.55 -13.25 0.64
C LEU A 82 9.77 -13.49 -0.26
N SER A 83 9.58 -13.42 -1.57
CA SER A 83 10.59 -13.83 -2.55
C SER A 83 11.28 -12.62 -3.17
N GLY A 84 12.60 -12.62 -3.17
CA GLY A 84 13.37 -11.62 -3.91
C GLY A 84 13.31 -11.89 -5.42
N ILE A 85 13.47 -10.84 -6.24
CA ILE A 85 13.52 -11.00 -7.71
C ILE A 85 14.71 -11.87 -8.18
N GLY A 86 15.75 -11.99 -7.37
CA GLY A 86 16.90 -12.85 -7.65
C GLY A 86 16.50 -14.33 -7.75
N ASP A 87 15.72 -14.81 -6.79
CA ASP A 87 15.27 -16.21 -6.72
C ASP A 87 14.37 -16.56 -7.91
N VAL A 88 13.46 -15.64 -8.24
CA VAL A 88 12.55 -15.79 -9.39
C VAL A 88 13.34 -15.82 -10.70
N ARG A 89 14.36 -14.94 -10.86
CA ARG A 89 15.21 -14.92 -12.05
C ARG A 89 16.01 -16.21 -12.24
N ALA A 90 16.47 -16.84 -11.16
CA ALA A 90 17.16 -18.13 -11.26
C ALA A 90 16.21 -19.19 -11.85
N VAL A 91 14.99 -19.28 -11.32
CA VAL A 91 13.98 -20.22 -11.84
C VAL A 91 13.57 -19.92 -13.28
N MET A 92 13.44 -18.64 -13.67
CA MET A 92 13.14 -18.27 -15.05
C MET A 92 14.25 -18.67 -16.03
N LYS A 93 15.52 -18.54 -15.64
CA LYS A 93 16.65 -19.01 -16.47
C LYS A 93 16.67 -20.53 -16.60
N ASP A 94 16.39 -21.25 -15.51
CA ASP A 94 16.27 -22.71 -15.54
C ASP A 94 15.11 -23.16 -16.43
N ALA A 95 13.98 -22.44 -16.38
CA ALA A 95 12.83 -22.67 -17.25
C ALA A 95 13.17 -22.44 -18.72
N GLU A 96 13.92 -21.38 -19.04
CA GLU A 96 14.40 -21.12 -20.40
C GLU A 96 15.32 -22.22 -20.92
N TYR A 97 16.24 -22.70 -20.08
CA TYR A 97 17.13 -23.80 -20.44
C TYR A 97 16.36 -25.10 -20.72
N ALA A 98 15.40 -25.44 -19.85
CA ALA A 98 14.54 -26.61 -20.04
C ALA A 98 13.71 -26.50 -21.33
N HIS A 99 13.12 -25.32 -21.58
CA HIS A 99 12.34 -25.08 -22.79
C HIS A 99 13.17 -25.27 -24.07
N ARG A 100 14.40 -24.72 -24.12
CA ARG A 100 15.27 -24.87 -25.30
C ARG A 100 15.73 -26.31 -25.54
N ARG A 101 15.91 -27.11 -24.49
CA ARG A 101 16.48 -28.45 -24.59
C ARG A 101 15.44 -29.55 -24.81
N SER A 102 14.29 -29.43 -24.15
CA SER A 102 13.26 -30.49 -24.12
C SER A 102 11.86 -29.98 -24.47
N ASN A 103 11.72 -28.74 -24.94
CA ASN A 103 10.42 -28.09 -25.20
C ASN A 103 9.48 -28.11 -23.98
N GLN A 104 10.07 -28.16 -22.77
CA GLN A 104 9.32 -28.21 -21.52
C GLN A 104 9.05 -26.80 -21.03
N ARG A 105 7.77 -26.43 -20.93
CA ARG A 105 7.34 -25.15 -20.38
C ARG A 105 7.25 -25.22 -18.86
N THR A 106 7.45 -24.08 -18.20
CA THR A 106 7.32 -23.95 -16.75
C THR A 106 6.22 -22.94 -16.44
N ILE A 107 5.26 -23.34 -15.60
CA ILE A 107 4.28 -22.44 -15.03
C ILE A 107 4.90 -21.79 -13.78
N ILE A 108 4.93 -20.46 -13.76
CA ILE A 108 5.36 -19.69 -12.59
C ILE A 108 4.16 -18.95 -12.04
N PHE A 109 3.76 -19.30 -10.83
CA PHE A 109 2.71 -18.62 -10.10
C PHE A 109 3.31 -17.55 -9.17
N ILE A 110 2.88 -16.29 -9.33
CA ILE A 110 3.29 -15.17 -8.48
C ILE A 110 2.07 -14.65 -7.72
N ASP A 111 2.02 -14.92 -6.42
CA ASP A 111 1.01 -14.31 -5.55
C ASP A 111 1.39 -12.86 -5.20
N GLU A 112 0.39 -11.99 -5.11
CA GLU A 112 0.57 -10.55 -4.84
C GLU A 112 1.49 -9.83 -5.85
N ILE A 113 1.35 -10.12 -7.15
CA ILE A 113 2.27 -9.64 -8.21
C ILE A 113 2.44 -8.11 -8.25
N HIS A 114 1.44 -7.35 -7.78
CA HIS A 114 1.50 -5.89 -7.64
C HIS A 114 2.60 -5.40 -6.68
N ARG A 115 3.15 -6.28 -5.82
CA ARG A 115 4.25 -5.94 -4.92
C ARG A 115 5.60 -5.81 -5.62
N PHE A 116 5.76 -6.38 -6.80
CA PHE A 116 6.96 -6.18 -7.60
C PHE A 116 6.97 -4.81 -8.26
N ASN A 117 8.11 -4.12 -8.15
CA ASN A 117 8.30 -2.86 -8.84
C ASN A 117 8.39 -3.07 -10.37
N LYS A 118 8.27 -1.98 -11.15
CA LYS A 118 8.24 -2.03 -12.61
C LYS A 118 9.43 -2.80 -13.22
N SER A 119 10.65 -2.55 -12.73
CA SER A 119 11.86 -3.22 -13.23
C SER A 119 11.90 -4.72 -12.90
N GLN A 120 11.25 -5.13 -11.81
CA GLN A 120 11.10 -6.55 -11.45
C GLN A 120 10.08 -7.23 -12.36
N GLN A 121 9.00 -6.53 -12.73
CA GLN A 121 8.01 -7.03 -13.68
C GLN A 121 8.56 -7.12 -15.11
N ASP A 122 9.36 -6.13 -15.54
CA ASP A 122 10.03 -6.15 -16.86
C ASP A 122 10.92 -7.39 -17.03
N ALA A 123 11.47 -7.92 -15.94
CA ALA A 123 12.35 -9.09 -15.98
C ALA A 123 11.64 -10.37 -16.45
N PHE A 124 10.31 -10.43 -16.44
CA PHE A 124 9.53 -11.57 -16.93
C PHE A 124 9.37 -11.58 -18.46
N LEU A 125 9.43 -10.41 -19.11
CA LEU A 125 9.06 -10.26 -20.53
C LEU A 125 9.81 -11.21 -21.47
N PRO A 126 11.15 -11.36 -21.40
CA PRO A 126 11.86 -12.24 -22.33
C PRO A 126 11.45 -13.72 -22.21
N PHE A 127 11.08 -14.15 -21.01
CA PHE A 127 10.73 -15.54 -20.72
C PHE A 127 9.28 -15.86 -21.08
N VAL A 128 8.38 -14.87 -20.92
CA VAL A 128 6.99 -14.99 -21.37
C VAL A 128 6.91 -14.93 -22.90
N GLU A 129 7.68 -14.05 -23.54
CA GLU A 129 7.71 -13.91 -25.01
C GLU A 129 8.28 -15.14 -25.72
N SER A 130 9.32 -15.76 -25.15
CA SER A 130 9.91 -16.98 -25.70
C SER A 130 9.07 -18.23 -25.50
N GLY A 131 8.00 -18.15 -24.69
CA GLY A 131 7.14 -19.29 -24.32
C GLY A 131 7.77 -20.23 -23.29
N ALA A 132 8.95 -19.92 -22.77
CA ALA A 132 9.60 -20.72 -21.73
C ALA A 132 8.84 -20.69 -20.40
N VAL A 133 8.23 -19.55 -20.08
CA VAL A 133 7.46 -19.33 -18.86
C VAL A 133 6.01 -19.01 -19.20
N ILE A 134 5.10 -19.72 -18.54
CA ILE A 134 3.68 -19.41 -18.47
C ILE A 134 3.46 -18.72 -17.13
N LEU A 135 3.21 -17.41 -17.16
CA LEU A 135 3.05 -16.60 -15.95
C LEU A 135 1.60 -16.66 -15.48
N ILE A 136 1.38 -17.06 -14.23
CA ILE A 136 0.10 -16.88 -13.54
C ILE A 136 0.32 -15.87 -12.42
N GLY A 137 -0.19 -14.65 -12.58
CA GLY A 137 -0.15 -13.64 -11.51
C GLY A 137 -1.45 -13.61 -10.71
N ALA A 138 -1.39 -13.35 -9.41
CA ALA A 138 -2.58 -13.03 -8.61
C ALA A 138 -2.43 -11.65 -7.95
N THR A 139 -3.52 -10.88 -7.94
CA THR A 139 -3.55 -9.55 -7.31
C THR A 139 -4.93 -9.21 -6.77
N THR A 140 -4.97 -8.45 -5.67
CA THR A 140 -6.17 -7.77 -5.15
C THR A 140 -6.35 -6.39 -5.76
N GLU A 141 -5.24 -5.75 -6.13
CA GLU A 141 -5.22 -4.43 -6.77
C GLU A 141 -5.55 -4.51 -8.26
N ASN A 142 -6.14 -3.44 -8.80
CA ASN A 142 -6.48 -3.37 -10.22
C ASN A 142 -5.20 -3.47 -11.08
N PRO A 143 -5.10 -4.49 -11.97
CA PRO A 143 -3.88 -4.78 -12.70
C PRO A 143 -3.50 -3.67 -13.69
N SER A 144 -4.44 -2.84 -14.15
CA SER A 144 -4.13 -1.73 -15.07
C SER A 144 -3.24 -0.63 -14.46
N PHE A 145 -3.22 -0.50 -13.13
CA PHE A 145 -2.37 0.47 -12.42
C PHE A 145 -1.07 -0.15 -11.92
N GLU A 146 -1.14 -1.40 -11.44
CA GLU A 146 -0.02 -2.03 -10.73
C GLU A 146 0.81 -2.98 -11.60
N VAL A 147 0.25 -3.51 -12.69
CA VAL A 147 0.98 -4.35 -13.64
C VAL A 147 1.41 -3.52 -14.84
N ILE A 148 2.69 -3.64 -15.23
CA ILE A 148 3.22 -2.88 -16.36
C ILE A 148 2.45 -3.22 -17.66
N PRO A 149 2.14 -2.22 -18.52
CA PRO A 149 1.37 -2.46 -19.74
C PRO A 149 1.95 -3.54 -20.67
N ALA A 150 3.28 -3.65 -20.73
CA ALA A 150 3.95 -4.65 -21.55
C ALA A 150 3.71 -6.10 -21.07
N LEU A 151 3.61 -6.32 -19.77
CA LEU A 151 3.31 -7.64 -19.22
C LEU A 151 1.82 -7.94 -19.33
N LEU A 152 0.98 -6.93 -19.06
CA LEU A 152 -0.47 -7.05 -19.16
C LEU A 152 -0.92 -7.36 -20.59
N SER A 153 -0.28 -6.78 -21.62
CA SER A 153 -0.59 -7.07 -23.02
C SER A 153 -0.29 -8.50 -23.46
N ARG A 154 0.44 -9.27 -22.65
CA ARG A 154 0.81 -10.68 -22.89
C ARG A 154 0.06 -11.64 -21.95
N CYS A 155 -0.84 -11.13 -21.13
CA CYS A 155 -1.61 -11.89 -20.16
C CYS A 155 -3.10 -11.69 -20.39
N HIS A 156 -3.88 -12.78 -20.33
CA HIS A 156 -5.33 -12.64 -20.15
C HIS A 156 -5.64 -12.21 -18.72
N VAL A 157 -6.68 -11.41 -18.51
CA VAL A 157 -7.13 -11.03 -17.17
C VAL A 157 -8.42 -11.76 -16.85
N PHE A 158 -8.40 -12.58 -15.81
CA PHE A 158 -9.58 -13.22 -15.24
C PHE A 158 -9.99 -12.46 -13.98
N VAL A 159 -11.21 -11.94 -13.99
CA VAL A 159 -11.78 -11.21 -12.86
C VAL A 159 -12.53 -12.19 -11.97
N LEU A 160 -12.24 -12.15 -10.68
CA LEU A 160 -12.94 -12.89 -9.65
C LEU A 160 -13.79 -11.93 -8.82
N GLU A 161 -15.03 -12.31 -8.59
CA GLU A 161 -16.00 -11.51 -7.85
C GLU A 161 -16.06 -11.93 -6.38
N MET A 162 -16.60 -11.07 -5.51
CA MET A 162 -16.91 -11.45 -4.14
C MET A 162 -17.94 -12.58 -4.14
N LEU A 163 -17.81 -13.52 -3.21
CA LEU A 163 -18.75 -14.64 -3.09
C LEU A 163 -20.09 -14.15 -2.54
N SER A 164 -21.20 -14.74 -3.01
CA SER A 164 -22.51 -14.46 -2.44
C SER A 164 -22.63 -15.07 -1.03
N GLU A 165 -23.63 -14.62 -0.26
CA GLU A 165 -23.89 -15.20 1.05
C GLU A 165 -24.25 -16.69 0.94
N GLU A 166 -24.98 -17.09 -0.11
CA GLU A 166 -25.34 -18.49 -0.36
C GLU A 166 -24.10 -19.35 -0.66
N ASP A 167 -23.19 -18.88 -1.52
CA ASP A 167 -21.92 -19.57 -1.80
C ASP A 167 -21.08 -19.75 -0.53
N LEU A 168 -21.04 -18.72 0.32
CA LEU A 168 -20.31 -18.77 1.58
C LEU A 168 -20.95 -19.73 2.59
N GLN A 169 -22.28 -19.78 2.67
CA GLN A 169 -22.99 -20.74 3.51
C GLN A 169 -22.68 -22.18 3.09
N GLU A 170 -22.61 -22.48 1.79
CA GLU A 170 -22.19 -23.81 1.31
C GLU A 170 -20.75 -24.16 1.74
N ILE A 171 -19.83 -23.19 1.65
CA ILE A 171 -18.43 -23.37 2.08
C ILE A 171 -18.37 -23.59 3.60
N LEU A 172 -19.08 -22.78 4.38
CA LEU A 172 -19.13 -22.87 5.83
C LEU A 172 -19.80 -24.16 6.32
N ALA A 173 -20.82 -24.67 5.63
CA ALA A 173 -21.43 -25.96 5.94
C ALA A 173 -20.45 -27.14 5.73
N LYS A 174 -19.56 -27.06 4.73
CA LYS A 174 -18.42 -27.99 4.64
C LYS A 174 -17.47 -27.83 5.81
N GLY A 175 -17.21 -26.58 6.21
CA GLY A 175 -16.50 -26.18 7.45
C GLY A 175 -17.01 -26.89 8.70
N MET A 176 -18.30 -26.77 8.97
CA MET A 176 -18.93 -27.36 10.16
C MET A 176 -18.79 -28.88 10.19
N ARG A 177 -19.04 -29.55 9.06
CA ARG A 177 -18.89 -31.00 8.94
C ARG A 177 -17.45 -31.47 9.18
N GLU A 178 -16.47 -30.75 8.63
CA GLU A 178 -15.04 -31.03 8.83
C GLU A 178 -14.61 -30.89 10.30
N LEU A 179 -15.23 -29.96 11.03
CA LEU A 179 -14.96 -29.71 12.46
C LEU A 179 -15.82 -30.57 13.41
N GLY A 180 -16.77 -31.33 12.88
CA GLY A 180 -17.74 -32.09 13.68
C GLY A 180 -18.73 -31.21 14.45
N LEU A 181 -19.08 -30.04 13.92
CA LEU A 181 -20.10 -29.13 14.45
C LEU A 181 -21.47 -29.46 13.86
N GLU A 182 -22.54 -29.20 14.62
CA GLU A 182 -23.92 -29.29 14.11
C GLU A 182 -24.19 -28.13 13.14
N GLU A 183 -24.81 -28.44 12.00
CA GLU A 183 -25.16 -27.41 11.02
C GLU A 183 -26.32 -26.56 11.54
N ASP A 184 -26.09 -25.25 11.62
CA ASP A 184 -27.08 -24.26 12.04
C ASP A 184 -27.18 -23.14 11.01
N ALA A 185 -28.37 -22.95 10.43
CA ALA A 185 -28.60 -21.98 9.37
C ALA A 185 -28.40 -20.52 9.82
N GLU A 186 -28.71 -20.19 11.08
CA GLU A 186 -28.50 -18.83 11.61
C GLU A 186 -27.00 -18.56 11.81
N VAL A 187 -26.24 -19.56 12.29
CA VAL A 187 -24.79 -19.47 12.43
C VAL A 187 -24.11 -19.32 11.07
N LEU A 188 -24.48 -20.15 10.10
CA LEU A 188 -23.95 -20.10 8.73
C LEU A 188 -24.27 -18.76 8.06
N GLY A 189 -25.52 -18.29 8.16
CA GLY A 189 -25.95 -17.03 7.59
C GLY A 189 -25.24 -15.83 8.21
N TRP A 190 -25.10 -15.81 9.54
CA TRP A 190 -24.39 -14.74 10.23
C TRP A 190 -22.91 -14.70 9.86
N LEU A 191 -22.21 -15.84 9.84
CA LEU A 191 -20.79 -15.91 9.45
C LEU A 191 -20.59 -15.51 7.98
N ALA A 192 -21.47 -15.93 7.09
CA ALA A 192 -21.43 -15.54 5.68
C ALA A 192 -21.52 -14.01 5.55
N GLN A 193 -22.49 -13.38 6.20
CA GLN A 193 -22.67 -11.92 6.20
C GLN A 193 -21.44 -11.19 6.79
N GLN A 194 -20.89 -11.66 7.91
CA GLN A 194 -19.72 -11.04 8.57
C GLN A 194 -18.41 -11.17 7.77
N SER A 195 -18.34 -12.13 6.86
CA SER A 195 -17.15 -12.36 6.03
C SER A 195 -17.06 -11.45 4.81
N GLY A 196 -18.16 -10.79 4.42
CA GLY A 196 -18.18 -9.81 3.32
C GLY A 196 -17.72 -10.37 1.97
N GLY A 197 -18.04 -11.63 1.67
CA GLY A 197 -17.66 -12.28 0.41
C GLY A 197 -16.29 -12.96 0.41
N ASP A 198 -15.55 -12.99 1.54
CA ASP A 198 -14.24 -13.63 1.68
C ASP A 198 -14.36 -15.01 2.36
N ALA A 199 -14.21 -16.10 1.59
CA ALA A 199 -14.29 -17.47 2.11
C ALA A 199 -13.17 -17.81 3.11
N ARG A 200 -11.97 -17.24 2.95
CA ARG A 200 -10.86 -17.50 3.88
C ARG A 200 -11.17 -16.87 5.24
N ARG A 201 -11.70 -15.64 5.25
CA ARG A 201 -12.16 -14.96 6.45
C ARG A 201 -13.30 -15.74 7.11
N ALA A 202 -14.29 -16.19 6.34
CA ALA A 202 -15.41 -16.98 6.83
C ALA A 202 -14.93 -18.26 7.56
N LEU A 203 -14.06 -19.05 6.90
CA LEU A 203 -13.53 -20.29 7.47
C LEU A 203 -12.64 -20.05 8.70
N ASN A 204 -11.83 -18.98 8.70
CA ASN A 204 -11.03 -18.61 9.86
C ASN A 204 -11.91 -18.20 11.07
N GLN A 205 -13.00 -17.48 10.83
CA GLN A 205 -13.94 -17.12 11.90
C GLN A 205 -14.65 -18.35 12.45
N LEU A 206 -15.05 -19.29 11.59
CA LEU A 206 -15.64 -20.56 12.00
C LEU A 206 -14.65 -21.39 12.84
N GLU A 207 -13.41 -21.54 12.40
CA GLU A 207 -12.35 -22.25 13.13
C GLU A 207 -12.06 -21.59 14.49
N LEU A 208 -12.09 -20.25 14.55
CA LEU A 208 -11.91 -19.50 15.80
C LEU A 208 -13.06 -19.73 16.80
N LEU A 209 -14.28 -19.91 16.30
CA LEU A 209 -15.47 -20.17 17.12
C LEU A 209 -15.65 -21.65 17.45
N GLU A 210 -14.96 -22.57 16.76
CA GLU A 210 -15.10 -24.02 16.90
C GLU A 210 -15.17 -24.51 18.35
N PRO A 211 -14.23 -24.18 19.27
CA PRO A 211 -14.26 -24.75 20.61
C PRO A 211 -15.51 -24.34 21.40
N TRP A 212 -16.01 -23.13 21.13
CA TRP A 212 -17.18 -22.60 21.80
C TRP A 212 -18.49 -23.13 21.19
N LEU A 213 -18.54 -23.30 19.86
CA LEU A 213 -19.67 -23.90 19.16
C LEU A 213 -19.86 -25.40 19.50
N LYS A 214 -18.79 -26.12 19.86
CA LYS A 214 -18.91 -27.51 20.38
C LYS A 214 -19.69 -27.58 21.69
N GLU A 215 -19.57 -26.57 22.54
CA GLU A 215 -20.28 -26.49 23.82
C GLU A 215 -21.67 -25.85 23.67
N ASN A 216 -21.86 -25.06 22.61
CA ASN A 216 -23.07 -24.27 22.34
C ASN A 216 -23.48 -24.44 20.86
N PRO A 217 -24.16 -25.54 20.48
CA PRO A 217 -24.41 -25.88 19.07
C PRO A 217 -25.36 -24.92 18.34
N HIS A 218 -26.29 -24.32 19.07
CA HIS A 218 -27.32 -23.42 18.54
C HIS A 218 -27.34 -22.09 19.31
N PRO A 219 -26.26 -21.29 19.20
CA PRO A 219 -26.13 -20.05 19.95
C PRO A 219 -26.98 -18.93 19.35
N GLN A 220 -27.32 -17.93 20.16
CA GLN A 220 -27.88 -16.71 19.60
C GLN A 220 -26.79 -15.88 18.90
N VAL A 221 -27.14 -15.19 17.81
CA VAL A 221 -26.22 -14.29 17.07
C VAL A 221 -25.47 -13.31 17.97
N LYS A 222 -26.14 -12.77 19.00
CA LYS A 222 -25.52 -11.83 19.95
C LYS A 222 -24.39 -12.47 20.76
N GLU A 223 -24.51 -13.74 21.11
CA GLU A 223 -23.50 -14.48 21.87
C GLU A 223 -22.28 -14.76 20.99
N MET A 224 -22.51 -15.18 19.74
CA MET A 224 -21.44 -15.35 18.74
C MET A 224 -20.68 -14.06 18.48
N ALA A 225 -21.39 -12.94 18.30
CA ALA A 225 -20.79 -11.64 18.07
C ALA A 225 -19.86 -11.22 19.23
N ALA A 226 -20.30 -11.42 20.48
CA ALA A 226 -19.51 -11.07 21.66
C ALA A 226 -18.24 -11.94 21.79
N VAL A 227 -18.34 -13.25 21.49
CA VAL A 227 -17.18 -14.16 21.51
C VAL A 227 -16.20 -13.82 20.39
N LEU A 228 -16.71 -13.56 19.17
CA LEU A 228 -15.89 -13.22 18.04
C LEU A 228 -15.16 -11.90 18.27
N GLU A 229 -15.86 -10.83 18.66
CA GLU A 229 -15.28 -9.51 18.95
C GLU A 229 -14.15 -9.59 19.99
N LYS A 230 -14.38 -10.32 21.09
CA LYS A 230 -13.36 -10.54 22.10
C LYS A 230 -12.13 -11.26 21.54
N LYS A 231 -12.29 -12.15 20.56
CA LYS A 231 -11.17 -12.90 19.95
C LYS A 231 -10.51 -12.16 18.78
N THR A 232 -11.24 -11.40 17.96
CA THR A 232 -10.69 -10.60 16.85
C THR A 232 -9.91 -9.39 17.32
N LEU A 233 -10.26 -8.77 18.46
CA LEU A 233 -9.43 -7.72 19.09
C LEU A 233 -7.99 -8.18 19.37
N PHE A 234 -7.77 -9.48 19.58
CA PHE A 234 -6.42 -10.04 19.74
C PHE A 234 -5.74 -10.41 18.41
N TYR A 235 -6.49 -10.50 17.29
CA TYR A 235 -6.03 -11.09 16.02
C TYR A 235 -5.93 -10.07 14.85
N ASP A 236 -6.74 -9.01 14.84
CA ASP A 236 -6.86 -8.09 13.69
C ASP A 236 -5.83 -6.96 13.70
N LYS A 237 -4.57 -7.34 13.44
CA LYS A 237 -3.44 -6.42 13.24
C LYS A 237 -3.13 -6.15 11.76
N ASN A 238 -4.02 -6.39 10.78
CA ASN A 238 -3.63 -6.35 9.36
C ASN A 238 -4.56 -5.61 8.37
N ARG A 239 -4.22 -4.33 8.19
CA ARG A 239 -4.07 -3.55 6.93
C ARG A 239 -5.19 -2.62 6.41
N GLU A 240 -6.47 -2.99 6.31
CA GLU A 240 -7.46 -2.02 5.76
C GLU A 240 -7.92 -1.01 6.82
N GLU A 241 -8.36 -1.50 7.98
CA GLU A 241 -8.74 -0.67 9.13
C GLU A 241 -7.59 0.27 9.52
N HIS A 242 -6.35 -0.22 9.44
CA HIS A 242 -5.12 0.57 9.62
C HIS A 242 -5.10 1.85 8.76
N TYR A 243 -5.38 1.75 7.45
CA TYR A 243 -5.41 2.91 6.55
C TYR A 243 -6.59 3.82 6.84
N ASN A 244 -7.74 3.27 7.22
CA ASN A 244 -8.92 4.05 7.57
C ASN A 244 -8.71 4.85 8.86
N LEU A 245 -8.13 4.24 9.90
CA LEU A 245 -7.85 4.89 11.18
C LEU A 245 -6.81 6.00 11.06
N ILE A 246 -5.70 5.75 10.35
CA ILE A 246 -4.68 6.81 10.17
C ILE A 246 -5.18 7.96 9.29
N SER A 247 -6.02 7.65 8.32
CA SER A 247 -6.70 8.62 7.46
C SER A 247 -7.68 9.46 8.26
N ALA A 248 -8.47 8.83 9.15
CA ALA A 248 -9.37 9.51 10.07
C ALA A 248 -8.61 10.42 11.02
N LEU A 249 -7.52 9.94 11.64
CA LEU A 249 -6.61 10.76 12.45
C LEU A 249 -6.15 11.99 11.65
N HIS A 250 -5.55 11.79 10.47
CA HIS A 250 -5.06 12.90 9.63
C HIS A 250 -6.14 13.93 9.30
N LYS A 251 -7.35 13.46 8.94
CA LYS A 251 -8.47 14.34 8.59
C LYS A 251 -9.00 15.08 9.82
N SER A 252 -9.04 14.45 10.99
CA SER A 252 -9.41 15.11 12.25
C SER A 252 -8.43 16.22 12.60
N LEU A 253 -7.12 15.98 12.49
CA LEU A 253 -6.12 17.02 12.71
C LEU A 253 -6.27 18.16 11.69
N ARG A 254 -6.47 17.85 10.40
CA ARG A 254 -6.68 18.84 9.33
C ARG A 254 -7.94 19.68 9.58
N GLY A 255 -9.01 19.03 10.01
CA GLY A 255 -10.27 19.65 10.44
C GLY A 255 -10.17 20.40 11.77
N SER A 256 -9.00 20.42 12.40
CA SER A 256 -8.74 21.07 13.68
C SER A 256 -9.62 20.57 14.82
N ASP A 257 -9.92 19.27 14.83
CA ASP A 257 -10.65 18.58 15.88
C ASP A 257 -9.69 17.77 16.78
N PRO A 258 -9.26 18.32 17.93
CA PRO A 258 -8.37 17.61 18.85
C PRO A 258 -9.06 16.44 19.55
N GLN A 259 -10.39 16.47 19.70
CA GLN A 259 -11.14 15.41 20.39
C GLN A 259 -11.18 14.15 19.54
N ALA A 260 -11.58 14.29 18.28
CA ALA A 260 -11.55 13.19 17.31
C ALA A 260 -10.11 12.72 17.05
N GLY A 261 -9.13 13.64 17.01
CA GLY A 261 -7.72 13.28 16.88
C GLY A 261 -7.23 12.37 18.01
N LEU A 262 -7.55 12.69 19.27
CA LEU A 262 -7.22 11.86 20.42
C LEU A 262 -7.91 10.50 20.36
N TYR A 263 -9.20 10.47 19.99
CA TYR A 263 -9.95 9.22 19.84
C TYR A 263 -9.33 8.29 18.80
N TRP A 264 -8.99 8.79 17.61
CA TRP A 264 -8.37 7.97 16.57
C TRP A 264 -6.97 7.52 16.95
N LEU A 265 -6.18 8.37 17.63
CA LEU A 265 -4.88 7.97 18.18
C LEU A 265 -5.05 6.80 19.16
N ALA A 266 -5.96 6.91 20.13
CA ALA A 266 -6.21 5.87 21.12
C ALA A 266 -6.66 4.57 20.44
N ARG A 267 -7.63 4.63 19.51
CA ARG A 267 -8.08 3.48 18.73
C ARG A 267 -6.92 2.74 18.04
N MET A 268 -5.98 3.47 17.44
CA MET A 268 -4.80 2.87 16.80
C MET A 268 -3.86 2.23 17.82
N LEU A 269 -3.55 2.91 18.93
CA LEU A 269 -2.63 2.39 19.94
C LEU A 269 -3.19 1.14 20.63
N GLU A 270 -4.48 1.14 21.00
CA GLU A 270 -5.14 0.01 21.64
C GLU A 270 -5.31 -1.18 20.68
N ALA A 271 -5.46 -0.93 19.38
CA ALA A 271 -5.45 -1.97 18.34
C ALA A 271 -4.04 -2.54 18.07
N GLY A 272 -3.00 -2.02 18.75
CA GLY A 272 -1.63 -2.51 18.62
C GLY A 272 -0.91 -2.07 17.34
N GLU A 273 -1.30 -0.91 16.79
CA GLU A 273 -0.62 -0.24 15.69
C GLU A 273 0.86 0.03 16.01
N ASP A 274 1.76 -0.02 15.00
CA ASP A 274 3.14 0.43 15.20
C ASP A 274 3.17 1.96 15.45
N PRO A 275 3.53 2.42 16.66
CA PRO A 275 3.49 3.86 16.97
C PRO A 275 4.46 4.67 16.11
N ARG A 276 5.49 4.04 15.53
CA ARG A 276 6.41 4.70 14.58
C ARG A 276 5.67 5.11 13.30
N TYR A 277 4.66 4.35 12.88
CA TYR A 277 3.83 4.71 11.74
C TYR A 277 3.02 5.97 12.01
N ILE A 278 2.39 6.06 13.17
CA ILE A 278 1.64 7.24 13.62
C ILE A 278 2.56 8.47 13.66
N VAL A 279 3.73 8.35 14.27
CA VAL A 279 4.72 9.44 14.36
C VAL A 279 5.17 9.93 12.99
N ARG A 280 5.47 9.03 12.04
CA ARG A 280 5.83 9.43 10.66
C ARG A 280 4.75 10.30 10.02
N ARG A 281 3.48 9.97 10.29
CA ARG A 281 2.32 10.70 9.79
C ARG A 281 2.15 12.05 10.49
N LEU A 282 2.36 12.14 11.80
CA LEU A 282 2.35 13.43 12.52
C LEU A 282 3.46 14.38 12.05
N ILE A 283 4.67 13.86 11.81
CA ILE A 283 5.79 14.63 11.24
C ILE A 283 5.43 15.16 9.85
N ARG A 284 4.83 14.30 9.00
CA ARG A 284 4.38 14.73 7.68
C ARG A 284 3.32 15.84 7.78
N PHE A 285 2.31 15.63 8.61
CA PHE A 285 1.24 16.61 8.87
C PHE A 285 1.79 17.97 9.30
N ALA A 286 2.77 17.98 10.23
CA ALA A 286 3.40 19.21 10.70
C ALA A 286 4.01 20.04 9.56
N SER A 287 4.59 19.41 8.54
CA SER A 287 5.16 20.11 7.39
C SER A 287 4.16 20.42 6.26
N GLU A 288 3.12 19.60 6.10
CA GLU A 288 2.18 19.66 4.95
C GLU A 288 0.94 20.49 5.25
N ASP A 289 0.36 20.31 6.42
CA ASP A 289 -0.95 20.86 6.81
C ASP A 289 -0.84 22.01 7.82
N VAL A 290 0.30 22.12 8.53
CA VAL A 290 0.61 23.27 9.41
C VAL A 290 1.67 24.17 8.77
N GLY A 291 2.78 23.59 8.32
CA GLY A 291 3.80 24.29 7.55
C GLY A 291 4.39 25.49 8.31
N LEU A 292 4.52 26.63 7.62
CA LEU A 292 5.06 27.86 8.19
C LEU A 292 4.03 28.68 8.97
N ALA A 293 2.76 28.25 9.03
CA ALA A 293 1.78 28.88 9.91
C ALA A 293 2.15 28.68 11.38
N ASP A 294 2.82 27.57 11.71
CA ASP A 294 3.49 27.37 12.98
C ASP A 294 4.79 26.56 12.80
N PRO A 295 5.95 27.24 12.71
CA PRO A 295 7.24 26.58 12.52
C PRO A 295 7.63 25.62 13.65
N ALA A 296 7.04 25.74 14.84
CA ALA A 296 7.33 24.86 15.96
C ALA A 296 6.65 23.48 15.82
N ALA A 297 5.64 23.34 14.96
CA ALA A 297 4.90 22.09 14.77
C ALA A 297 5.79 20.90 14.41
N LEU A 298 6.76 21.10 13.49
CA LEU A 298 7.70 20.03 13.12
C LEU A 298 8.58 19.65 14.32
N THR A 299 9.02 20.63 15.10
CA THR A 299 9.83 20.40 16.30
C THR A 299 9.06 19.60 17.35
N GLN A 300 7.78 19.92 17.58
CA GLN A 300 6.92 19.17 18.49
C GLN A 300 6.72 17.71 18.04
N ALA A 301 6.48 17.50 16.73
CA ALA A 301 6.33 16.16 16.18
C ALA A 301 7.63 15.33 16.30
N ILE A 302 8.79 15.96 16.12
CA ILE A 302 10.10 15.34 16.34
C ILE A 302 10.34 15.04 17.82
N ALA A 303 9.97 15.94 18.73
CA ALA A 303 10.08 15.69 20.17
C ALA A 303 9.23 14.48 20.60
N ALA A 304 8.02 14.33 20.05
CA ALA A 304 7.19 13.14 20.28
C ALA A 304 7.82 11.86 19.71
N LYS A 305 8.49 11.93 18.56
CA LYS A 305 9.28 10.82 17.99
C LYS A 305 10.44 10.42 18.91
N GLU A 306 11.17 11.40 19.44
CA GLU A 306 12.27 11.14 20.38
C GLU A 306 11.75 10.55 21.69
N ALA A 307 10.66 11.09 22.25
CA ALA A 307 10.00 10.52 23.42
C ALA A 307 9.57 9.06 23.20
N LEU A 308 8.96 8.75 22.05
CA LEU A 308 8.62 7.37 21.68
C LEU A 308 9.85 6.47 21.59
N THR A 309 10.93 6.95 20.98
CA THR A 309 12.15 6.15 20.78
C THR A 309 12.87 5.90 22.10
N PHE A 310 12.88 6.89 23.00
CA PHE A 310 13.58 6.84 24.27
C PHE A 310 12.79 6.11 25.37
N LEU A 311 11.49 6.39 25.51
CA LEU A 311 10.64 5.80 26.55
C LEU A 311 10.03 4.46 26.13
N GLY A 312 9.62 4.33 24.87
CA GLY A 312 8.81 3.19 24.41
C GLY A 312 7.33 3.30 24.80
N MET A 313 6.55 2.29 24.42
CA MET A 313 5.15 2.14 24.85
C MET A 313 5.07 1.26 26.11
N PRO A 314 4.12 1.51 27.03
CA PRO A 314 2.99 2.45 26.91
C PRO A 314 3.28 3.93 27.25
N GLU A 315 4.42 4.25 27.87
CA GLU A 315 4.70 5.57 28.46
C GLU A 315 4.73 6.72 27.44
N ALA A 316 5.08 6.43 26.18
CA ALA A 316 5.08 7.41 25.11
C ALA A 316 3.68 7.85 24.66
N ASN A 317 2.60 7.19 25.08
CA ASN A 317 1.23 7.52 24.68
C ASN A 317 0.88 9.00 24.92
N THR A 318 1.34 9.57 26.02
CA THR A 318 1.04 10.95 26.44
C THR A 318 1.82 11.95 25.60
N ALA A 319 3.05 11.61 25.19
CA ALA A 319 3.82 12.44 24.26
C ALA A 319 3.17 12.47 22.86
N LEU A 320 2.63 11.34 22.40
CA LEU A 320 1.88 11.27 21.15
C LEU A 320 0.56 12.06 21.23
N ALA A 321 -0.16 11.94 22.34
CA ALA A 321 -1.38 12.70 22.59
C ALA A 321 -1.11 14.21 22.60
N GLN A 322 -0.02 14.65 23.26
CA GLN A 322 0.41 16.05 23.26
C GLN A 322 0.68 16.55 21.83
N ALA A 323 1.39 15.78 21.00
CA ALA A 323 1.64 16.15 19.60
C ALA A 323 0.35 16.22 18.78
N VAL A 324 -0.58 15.27 18.96
CA VAL A 324 -1.88 15.29 18.26
C VAL A 324 -2.68 16.54 18.62
N VAL A 325 -2.78 16.89 19.91
CA VAL A 325 -3.51 18.09 20.35
C VAL A 325 -2.84 19.36 19.83
N TYR A 326 -1.50 19.42 19.88
CA TYR A 326 -0.74 20.55 19.35
C TYR A 326 -1.04 20.75 17.85
N LEU A 327 -0.88 19.70 17.05
CA LEU A 327 -1.07 19.78 15.60
C LEU A 327 -2.53 20.01 15.20
N ALA A 328 -3.48 19.47 15.95
CA ALA A 328 -4.90 19.74 15.75
C ALA A 328 -5.26 21.21 16.01
N THR A 329 -4.67 21.82 17.04
CA THR A 329 -4.97 23.22 17.41
C THR A 329 -4.08 24.26 16.70
N ALA A 330 -2.97 23.83 16.08
CA ALA A 330 -2.10 24.71 15.31
C ALA A 330 -2.81 25.36 14.11
N PRO A 331 -2.45 26.61 13.73
CA PRO A 331 -2.95 27.24 12.52
C PRO A 331 -2.58 26.40 11.28
N LYS A 332 -3.52 26.23 10.35
CA LYS A 332 -3.33 25.38 9.18
C LYS A 332 -2.84 26.17 7.99
N SER A 333 -1.87 25.62 7.27
CA SER A 333 -1.42 26.14 5.98
C SER A 333 -0.78 25.04 5.15
N ASN A 334 -1.20 24.95 3.87
CA ASN A 334 -0.61 24.09 2.86
C ASN A 334 0.16 24.88 1.79
N SER A 335 0.47 26.16 2.06
CA SER A 335 1.21 27.07 1.19
C SER A 335 2.53 26.46 0.71
N LEU A 336 3.34 25.90 1.62
CA LEU A 336 4.61 25.24 1.31
C LEU A 336 4.41 24.01 0.42
N TYR A 337 3.40 23.20 0.72
CA TYR A 337 3.10 21.99 -0.06
C TYR A 337 2.77 22.34 -1.51
N LYS A 338 1.91 23.34 -1.72
CA LYS A 338 1.56 23.86 -3.05
C LYS A 338 2.76 24.51 -3.74
N ALA A 339 3.50 25.37 -3.04
CA ALA A 339 4.66 26.08 -3.56
C ALA A 339 5.71 25.12 -4.12
N TYR A 340 6.07 24.08 -3.34
CA TYR A 340 7.01 23.07 -3.80
C TYR A 340 6.45 22.26 -4.98
N GLY A 341 5.15 21.91 -4.95
CA GLY A 341 4.49 21.21 -6.05
C GLY A 341 4.62 21.95 -7.38
N HIS A 342 4.32 23.25 -7.39
CA HIS A 342 4.46 24.10 -8.58
C HIS A 342 5.92 24.28 -9.00
N ALA A 343 6.83 24.53 -8.06
CA ALA A 343 8.26 24.66 -8.35
C ALA A 343 8.85 23.37 -8.96
N ALA A 344 8.47 22.20 -8.41
CA ALA A 344 8.92 20.90 -8.90
C ALA A 344 8.36 20.59 -10.31
N GLU A 345 7.13 21.01 -10.60
CA GLU A 345 6.56 20.87 -11.95
C GLU A 345 7.32 21.71 -12.97
N ASP A 346 7.58 22.98 -12.67
CA ASP A 346 8.36 23.85 -13.54
C ASP A 346 9.78 23.32 -13.73
N ALA A 347 10.46 22.89 -12.66
CA ALA A 347 11.81 22.33 -12.73
C ALA A 347 11.91 21.10 -13.66
N ARG A 348 10.86 20.27 -13.73
CA ARG A 348 10.81 19.15 -14.69
C ARG A 348 10.73 19.66 -16.13
N LYS A 349 9.90 20.68 -16.39
CA LYS A 349 9.71 21.29 -17.72
C LYS A 349 10.93 22.08 -18.18
N THR A 350 11.65 22.70 -17.25
CA THR A 350 12.80 23.59 -17.53
C THR A 350 14.14 22.98 -17.17
N SER A 351 14.22 21.65 -17.08
CA SER A 351 15.44 20.90 -16.70
C SER A 351 16.68 21.18 -17.56
N HIS A 352 16.50 21.72 -18.77
CA HIS A 352 17.57 22.13 -19.69
C HIS A 352 18.09 23.56 -19.45
N PHE A 353 17.44 24.35 -18.59
CA PHE A 353 17.91 25.69 -18.23
C PHE A 353 19.04 25.60 -17.20
N GLY A 354 20.16 26.26 -17.51
CA GLY A 354 21.30 26.33 -16.61
C GLY A 354 21.13 27.37 -15.51
N VAL A 355 21.87 27.18 -14.42
CA VAL A 355 22.02 28.20 -13.35
C VAL A 355 22.64 29.48 -13.95
N PRO A 356 22.14 30.69 -13.64
CA PRO A 356 22.75 31.96 -14.08
C PRO A 356 24.22 32.07 -13.69
N MET A 357 25.08 32.59 -14.58
CA MET A 357 26.54 32.64 -14.38
C MET A 357 26.96 33.33 -13.08
N HIS A 358 26.31 34.45 -12.75
CA HIS A 358 26.64 35.28 -11.58
C HIS A 358 26.33 34.61 -10.22
N ILE A 359 25.61 33.48 -10.18
CA ILE A 359 25.38 32.71 -8.93
C ILE A 359 25.96 31.30 -8.99
N ARG A 360 26.82 31.01 -9.99
CA ARG A 360 27.57 29.75 -10.04
C ARG A 360 28.76 29.82 -9.09
N ASN A 361 29.10 28.67 -8.51
CA ASN A 361 30.36 28.52 -7.79
C ASN A 361 31.52 28.42 -8.79
N ALA A 362 32.66 29.04 -8.47
CA ALA A 362 33.89 29.03 -9.29
C ALA A 362 35.09 28.46 -8.52
N PRO A 363 35.07 27.19 -8.09
CA PRO A 363 36.11 26.61 -7.23
C PRO A 363 37.46 26.35 -7.93
N THR A 364 37.57 26.60 -9.24
CA THR A 364 38.80 26.33 -10.01
C THR A 364 39.18 27.54 -10.86
N LYS A 365 40.48 27.72 -11.12
CA LYS A 365 41.01 28.82 -11.96
C LYS A 365 40.35 28.88 -13.34
N LEU A 366 40.12 27.73 -13.96
CA LEU A 366 39.44 27.67 -15.25
C LEU A 366 37.99 28.20 -15.17
N MET A 367 37.28 27.95 -14.07
CA MET A 367 35.92 28.46 -13.88
C MET A 367 35.89 29.97 -13.65
N GLU A 368 36.86 30.50 -12.91
CA GLU A 368 37.06 31.95 -12.74
C GLU A 368 37.37 32.64 -14.08
N GLU A 369 38.25 32.05 -14.90
CA GLU A 369 38.57 32.51 -16.27
C GLU A 369 37.35 32.47 -17.21
N LEU A 370 36.39 31.57 -16.94
CA LEU A 370 35.12 31.46 -17.66
C LEU A 370 34.01 32.33 -17.05
N ASP A 371 34.35 33.31 -16.20
CA ASP A 371 33.43 34.27 -15.59
C ASP A 371 32.35 33.62 -14.68
N TYR A 372 32.61 32.44 -14.11
CA TYR A 372 31.69 31.85 -13.13
C TYR A 372 31.66 32.69 -11.86
N GLY A 373 30.47 33.02 -11.36
CA GLY A 373 30.30 33.86 -10.16
C GLY A 373 30.69 35.34 -10.37
N LYS A 374 31.06 35.73 -11.60
CA LYS A 374 31.35 37.12 -11.93
C LYS A 374 30.08 37.96 -11.77
N ASP A 375 30.27 39.16 -11.23
CA ASP A 375 29.19 40.11 -10.90
C ASP A 375 28.20 39.63 -9.84
N TYR A 376 28.54 38.59 -9.07
CA TYR A 376 27.76 38.20 -7.90
C TYR A 376 27.67 39.37 -6.93
N LYS A 377 26.44 39.76 -6.57
CA LYS A 377 26.21 40.75 -5.52
C LYS A 377 26.14 40.03 -4.19
N TYR A 378 27.16 40.19 -3.35
CA TYR A 378 27.15 39.65 -2.00
C TYR A 378 26.29 40.53 -1.09
N ASP A 379 25.08 40.07 -0.74
CA ASP A 379 24.04 40.87 -0.09
C ASP A 379 24.52 41.65 1.16
N HIS A 380 25.42 41.07 1.95
CA HIS A 380 25.94 41.68 3.18
C HIS A 380 26.77 42.97 2.95
N ASP A 381 27.28 43.19 1.73
CA ASP A 381 28.03 44.40 1.37
C ASP A 381 27.13 45.58 0.99
N PHE A 382 25.82 45.34 0.82
CA PHE A 382 24.86 46.35 0.40
C PHE A 382 24.04 46.89 1.56
N GLU A 383 23.46 48.07 1.36
CA GLU A 383 22.57 48.69 2.35
C GLU A 383 21.42 47.75 2.71
N HIS A 384 21.07 47.70 3.99
CA HIS A 384 20.09 46.76 4.56
C HIS A 384 20.44 45.27 4.41
N GLY A 385 21.65 44.94 3.93
CA GLY A 385 22.07 43.56 3.70
C GLY A 385 21.26 42.87 2.58
N TYR A 386 20.87 43.62 1.55
CA TYR A 386 20.06 43.12 0.44
C TYR A 386 20.49 43.71 -0.89
N ALA A 387 20.72 42.86 -1.90
CA ALA A 387 21.00 43.29 -3.26
C ALA A 387 20.25 42.43 -4.28
N TYR A 388 19.26 43.01 -4.96
CA TYR A 388 18.55 42.26 -5.99
C TYR A 388 19.47 41.85 -7.16
N GLN A 389 19.40 40.55 -7.48
CA GLN A 389 19.93 39.90 -8.66
C GLN A 389 18.98 38.76 -9.05
N LYS A 390 18.94 38.40 -10.34
CA LYS A 390 17.98 37.42 -10.86
C LYS A 390 18.45 36.00 -10.53
N TYR A 391 17.76 35.33 -9.60
CA TYR A 391 18.12 33.97 -9.17
C TYR A 391 17.54 32.86 -10.05
N PHE A 392 16.45 33.14 -10.77
CA PHE A 392 15.90 32.22 -11.77
C PHE A 392 16.80 32.13 -13.01
N PRO A 393 16.75 31.02 -13.78
CA PRO A 393 17.45 30.93 -15.06
C PRO A 393 17.18 32.13 -15.96
N GLN A 394 18.18 32.54 -16.75
CA GLN A 394 18.06 33.72 -17.61
C GLN A 394 16.87 33.60 -18.57
N GLN A 395 16.63 32.39 -19.10
CA GLN A 395 15.56 32.03 -20.03
C GLN A 395 14.16 31.98 -19.38
N MET A 396 14.09 32.01 -18.05
CA MET A 396 12.85 31.87 -17.30
C MET A 396 12.39 33.22 -16.76
N GLN A 397 11.11 33.53 -16.90
CA GLN A 397 10.51 34.64 -16.15
C GLN A 397 10.45 34.28 -14.66
N GLU A 398 10.76 35.23 -13.79
CA GLU A 398 10.64 35.01 -12.36
C GLU A 398 9.19 34.77 -11.98
N LYS A 399 8.99 33.86 -11.02
CA LYS A 399 7.68 33.45 -10.54
C LYS A 399 7.64 33.46 -9.03
N SER A 400 6.47 33.78 -8.48
CA SER A 400 6.16 33.59 -7.06
C SER A 400 5.58 32.20 -6.86
N TYR A 401 6.34 31.30 -6.23
CA TYR A 401 5.81 29.98 -5.87
C TYR A 401 5.18 29.96 -4.49
N TYR A 402 5.81 30.66 -3.55
CA TYR A 402 5.38 30.66 -2.15
C TYR A 402 4.58 31.92 -1.86
N GLU A 403 3.29 31.72 -1.63
CA GLU A 403 2.34 32.72 -1.19
C GLU A 403 1.98 32.42 0.26
N PRO A 404 2.48 33.21 1.23
CA PRO A 404 2.18 32.98 2.64
C PRO A 404 0.68 33.16 2.90
N GLY A 405 0.10 32.26 3.69
CA GLY A 405 -1.29 32.37 4.11
C GLY A 405 -1.51 33.46 5.16
N GLU A 406 -2.78 33.65 5.51
CA GLU A 406 -3.22 34.68 6.46
C GLU A 406 -3.20 34.21 7.92
N PHE A 407 -2.66 33.02 8.21
CA PHE A 407 -2.75 32.42 9.55
C PHE A 407 -1.37 32.21 10.19
N GLY A 408 -1.33 32.37 11.52
CA GLY A 408 -0.13 32.12 12.31
C GLY A 408 1.07 32.97 11.89
N PHE A 409 2.24 32.34 11.86
CA PHE A 409 3.52 32.99 11.60
C PHE A 409 3.72 33.40 10.13
N GLU A 410 2.89 32.89 9.20
CA GLU A 410 2.94 33.30 7.79
C GLU A 410 2.66 34.78 7.58
N LYS A 411 1.90 35.42 8.49
CA LYS A 411 1.73 36.89 8.48
C LYS A 411 3.06 37.63 8.61
N GLU A 412 3.96 37.15 9.46
CA GLU A 412 5.28 37.76 9.63
C GLU A 412 6.18 37.47 8.44
N ILE A 413 6.04 36.30 7.82
CA ILE A 413 6.75 35.97 6.59
C ILE A 413 6.27 36.86 5.44
N ALA A 414 4.97 37.08 5.29
CA ALA A 414 4.40 37.99 4.31
C ALA A 414 4.96 39.41 4.46
N LYS A 415 5.01 39.94 5.69
CA LYS A 415 5.61 41.26 5.97
C LYS A 415 7.07 41.33 5.54
N ARG A 416 7.85 40.29 5.79
CA ARG A 416 9.28 40.23 5.39
C ARG A 416 9.42 40.19 3.87
N ILE A 417 8.65 39.35 3.19
CA ILE A 417 8.65 39.26 1.72
C ILE A 417 8.26 40.60 1.10
N GLN A 418 7.19 41.24 1.59
CA GLN A 418 6.77 42.56 1.13
C GLN A 418 7.85 43.62 1.35
N TRP A 419 8.58 43.56 2.47
CA TRP A 419 9.70 44.47 2.71
C TRP A 419 10.82 44.29 1.68
N TRP A 420 11.17 43.04 1.33
CA TRP A 420 12.15 42.75 0.27
C TRP A 420 11.71 43.21 -1.11
N LEU A 421 10.43 43.02 -1.46
CA LEU A 421 9.88 43.52 -2.72
C LEU A 421 9.93 45.05 -2.81
N LYS A 422 9.69 45.75 -1.69
CA LYS A 422 9.84 47.21 -1.61
C LYS A 422 11.30 47.65 -1.83
N LEU A 423 12.27 46.96 -1.24
CA LEU A 423 13.70 47.24 -1.46
C LEU A 423 14.14 46.95 -2.90
N ARG A 424 13.56 45.94 -3.54
CA ARG A 424 13.79 45.63 -4.95
C ARG A 424 13.28 46.72 -5.90
N GLY A 425 12.33 47.55 -5.45
CA GLY A 425 11.68 48.58 -6.27
C GLY A 425 10.39 48.10 -6.96
N ASP A 426 9.96 46.87 -6.68
CA ASP A 426 8.68 46.34 -7.14
C ASP A 426 7.58 46.90 -6.23
N LYS A 427 6.99 48.03 -6.62
CA LYS A 427 5.71 48.47 -6.05
C LYS A 427 4.63 47.51 -6.59
N GLU A 428 3.89 46.90 -5.67
CA GLU A 428 2.78 45.95 -5.89
C GLU A 428 2.04 46.14 -7.22
N ALA A 429 1.92 45.06 -7.98
CA ALA A 429 0.96 44.90 -9.08
C ALA A 429 -0.35 44.33 -8.53
#